data_AF-A0A7C0VVV2-F1
#
_entry.id   AF-A0A7C0VVV2-F1
#
_cell.length_a   1.000
_cell.length_b   1.000
_cell.length_c   1.000
_cell.angle_alpha   90.00
_cell.angle_beta   90.00
_cell.angle_gamma   90.00
#
_symmetry.space_group_name_H-M   'P 1'
#
loop_
_entity.id
_entity.type
_entity.pdbx_description
1 polymer ?
#
loop_
_entity_poly.entity_id
_entity_poly.type
_entity_poly.pdbx_seq_one_letter_code
_entity_poly.pdbx_strand_id
1 'polypeptide(L)' 'MKKRKILVPTPKSRFVLVRCPDCGNEQVVFDHASMEVKCLLCGRVLTKPTGGKARIEAEILQVLG' A
#
# COMPACT_ATOMS: atom_id res chain seq x y z
N MET A 1 19.90 -15.10 0.61
CA MET A 1 20.44 -14.62 -0.69
C MET A 1 19.84 -13.25 -1.03
N LYS A 2 20.63 -12.30 -1.54
CA LYS A 2 20.09 -11.02 -2.07
C LYS A 2 19.30 -11.32 -3.35
N LYS A 3 18.10 -10.74 -3.54
CA LYS A 3 17.24 -10.99 -4.72
C LYS A 3 17.97 -10.78 -6.06
N ARG A 4 18.98 -9.91 -6.08
CA ARG A 4 19.87 -9.66 -7.25
C ARG A 4 20.68 -10.88 -7.71
N LYS A 5 20.75 -11.94 -6.90
CA LYS A 5 21.44 -13.21 -7.23
C LYS A 5 20.49 -14.27 -7.84
N ILE A 6 19.21 -13.93 -8.04
CA ILE A 6 18.21 -14.82 -8.64
C ILE A 6 18.15 -14.50 -10.15
N LEU A 7 18.13 -15.53 -11.01
CA LEU A 7 18.07 -15.40 -12.47
C LEU A 7 16.87 -14.59 -12.95
N VAL A 8 15.69 -14.80 -12.35
CA VAL A 8 14.47 -14.04 -12.61
C VAL A 8 13.89 -13.54 -11.28
N PRO A 9 14.13 -12.28 -10.89
CA PRO A 9 13.63 -11.75 -9.62
C PRO A 9 12.18 -11.28 -9.74
N THR A 10 11.31 -11.78 -8.86
CA THR A 10 9.95 -11.25 -8.70
C THR A 10 9.93 -10.02 -7.78
N PRO A 11 9.03 -9.04 -7.99
CA PRO A 11 8.87 -7.91 -7.08
C PRO A 11 8.42 -8.39 -5.69
N LYS A 12 8.78 -7.62 -4.64
CA LYS A 12 8.25 -7.85 -3.28
C LYS A 12 6.96 -7.07 -3.02
N SER A 13 6.73 -6.05 -3.82
CA SER A 13 5.61 -5.14 -3.69
C SER A 13 4.32 -5.74 -4.21
N ARG A 14 3.20 -5.28 -3.65
CA ARG A 14 1.85 -5.71 -3.99
C ARG A 14 0.91 -4.50 -3.91
N PHE A 15 -0.23 -4.63 -4.57
CA PHE A 15 -1.34 -3.71 -4.37
C PHE A 15 -2.24 -4.23 -3.25
N VAL A 16 -2.87 -3.33 -2.52
CA VAL A 16 -3.77 -3.67 -1.41
C VAL A 16 -5.01 -2.81 -1.54
N LEU A 17 -6.17 -3.47 -1.47
CA LEU A 17 -7.44 -2.79 -1.34
C LEU A 17 -7.64 -2.43 0.13
N VAL A 18 -7.73 -1.13 0.41
CA VAL A 18 -7.96 -0.59 1.74
C VAL A 18 -9.29 0.11 1.81
N ARG A 19 -9.94 0.02 2.98
CA ARG A 19 -11.15 0.75 3.29
C ARG A 19 -10.83 1.91 4.23
N CYS A 20 -11.27 3.10 3.85
CA CYS A 20 -11.15 4.27 4.71
C CYS A 20 -12.08 4.13 5.93
N PRO A 21 -11.58 4.30 7.16
CA PRO A 21 -12.39 4.17 8.37
C PRO A 21 -13.43 5.30 8.54
N ASP A 22 -13.24 6.46 7.90
CA ASP A 22 -14.16 7.60 8.07
C ASP A 22 -15.29 7.65 7.06
N CYS A 23 -14.98 7.42 5.78
CA CYS A 23 -15.95 7.56 4.69
C CYS A 23 -16.36 6.22 4.06
N GLY A 24 -15.78 5.10 4.51
CA GLY A 24 -16.05 3.77 3.97
C GLY A 24 -15.55 3.55 2.53
N ASN A 25 -14.89 4.56 1.93
CA ASN A 25 -14.40 4.47 0.56
C ASN A 25 -13.32 3.38 0.43
N GLU A 26 -13.47 2.54 -0.58
CA GLU A 26 -12.51 1.53 -0.96
C GLU A 26 -11.50 2.14 -1.94
N GLN A 27 -10.21 1.93 -1.67
CA GLN A 27 -9.14 2.46 -2.49
C GLN A 27 -8.02 1.43 -2.64
N VAL A 28 -7.49 1.30 -3.84
CA VAL A 28 -6.30 0.49 -4.09
C VAL A 28 -5.06 1.33 -3.80
N VAL A 29 -4.19 0.83 -2.91
CA VAL A 29 -2.95 1.48 -2.53
C VAL A 29 -1.76 0.55 -2.75
N PHE A 30 -0.60 1.12 -3.04
CA PHE A 30 0.65 0.37 -3.21
C PHE A 30 1.33 0.14 -1.86
N ASP A 31 1.76 -1.09 -1.58
CA ASP A 31 2.33 -1.44 -0.27
C ASP A 31 3.70 -0.80 0.01
N HIS A 32 4.45 -0.37 -1.01
CA HIS A 32 5.70 0.39 -0.89
C HIS A 32 5.52 1.83 -1.39
N ALA A 33 4.44 2.50 -1.01
CA ALA A 33 4.20 3.89 -1.37
C ALA A 33 5.33 4.80 -0.84
N SER A 34 5.95 5.57 -1.74
CA SER A 34 7.00 6.55 -1.43
C SER A 34 6.45 7.92 -1.01
N MET A 35 5.15 8.13 -1.15
CA MET A 35 4.45 9.38 -0.81
C MET A 35 3.27 9.08 0.12
N GLU A 36 2.78 10.11 0.81
CA GLU A 36 1.53 10.01 1.55
C GLU A 36 0.35 9.81 0.59
N VAL A 37 -0.44 8.76 0.79
CA VAL A 37 -1.65 8.51 0.00
C VAL A 37 -2.85 8.95 0.80
N LYS A 38 -3.64 9.85 0.22
CA LYS A 38 -4.87 10.39 0.81
C LYS A 38 -6.09 9.72 0.19
N CYS A 39 -7.13 9.57 1.00
CA CYS A 39 -8.44 9.17 0.50
C CYS A 39 -8.96 10.22 -0.48
N LEU A 40 -9.47 9.78 -1.63
CA LEU A 40 -10.00 10.66 -2.67
C LEU A 40 -11.33 11.34 -2.27
N LEU A 41 -12.06 10.79 -1.29
CA LEU A 41 -13.32 11.36 -0.81
C LEU A 41 -13.13 12.33 0.36
N CYS A 42 -12.49 11.88 1.45
CA CYS A 42 -12.40 12.67 2.69
C CYS A 42 -11.04 13.34 2.92
N GLY A 43 -10.04 13.07 2.07
CA GLY A 43 -8.70 13.65 2.20
C GLY A 43 -7.85 13.10 3.35
N ARG A 44 -8.37 12.16 4.16
CA ARG A 44 -7.61 11.51 5.24
C ARG A 44 -6.43 10.74 4.68
N VAL A 45 -5.30 10.79 5.39
CA VAL A 45 -4.11 9.98 5.08
C VAL A 45 -4.42 8.51 5.32
N LEU A 46 -4.31 7.69 4.27
CA LEU A 46 -4.50 6.24 4.32
C LEU A 46 -3.17 5.52 4.49
N THR A 47 -2.09 6.04 3.91
CA THR A 47 -0.75 5.46 4.07
C THR A 47 0.32 6.52 4.27
N LYS A 48 1.31 6.18 5.10
CA LYS A 48 2.52 6.97 5.32
C LYS A 48 3.73 6.25 4.73
N PRO A 49 4.58 6.94 3.96
CA PRO A 49 5.76 6.34 3.37
C PRO A 49 6.77 5.98 4.46
N THR A 50 7.48 4.87 4.27
CA THR A 50 8.63 4.48 5.09
C THR A 50 9.77 4.04 4.16
N GLY A 51 10.94 3.66 4.71
CA GLY A 51 12.06 3.15 3.90
C GLY A 51 11.80 1.80 3.21
N GLY A 52 10.64 1.17 3.43
CA GLY A 52 10.26 -0.09 2.81
C GLY A 52 8.76 -0.15 2.58
N LYS A 53 8.06 -1.04 3.29
CA LYS A 53 6.60 -1.09 3.25
C LYS A 53 5.99 0.14 3.89
N ALA A 54 5.14 0.84 3.16
CA ALA A 54 4.36 1.94 3.67
C ALA A 54 3.51 1.49 4.86
N ARG A 55 3.36 2.37 5.84
CA ARG A 55 2.50 2.14 7.00
C ARG A 55 1.06 2.46 6.57
N ILE A 56 0.19 1.47 6.59
CA ILE A 56 -1.22 1.61 6.24
C ILE A 56 -1.99 1.92 7.53
N GLU A 57 -2.65 3.08 7.58
CA GLU A 57 -3.49 3.55 8.70
C GLU A 57 -4.99 3.34 8.41
N ALA A 58 -5.29 2.40 7.51
CA ALA A 58 -6.63 2.05 7.05
C ALA A 58 -6.86 0.53 7.15
N GLU A 59 -8.11 0.10 7.05
CA GLU A 59 -8.45 -1.32 7.11
C GLU A 59 -8.08 -2.00 5.78
N ILE A 60 -7.38 -3.14 5.81
CA ILE A 60 -6.99 -3.87 4.60
C ILE A 60 -8.05 -4.92 4.31
N LEU A 61 -8.74 -4.79 3.18
CA LEU A 61 -9.76 -5.75 2.74
C LEU A 61 -9.12 -6.92 2.00
N GLN A 62 -8.25 -6.62 1.03
CA GLN A 62 -7.68 -7.63 0.15
C GLN A 62 -6.27 -7.25 -0.32
N VAL A 63 -5.41 -8.26 -0.49
CA VAL A 63 -4.12 -8.10 -1.17
C VAL A 63 -4.32 -8.48 -2.64
N LEU A 64 -4.08 -7.54 -3.53
CA LEU A 64 -4.11 -7.73 -4.98
C LEU A 64 -2.65 -8.02 -5.42
N GLY A 65 -2.39 -9.29 -5.74
CA GLY A 65 -1.06 -9.83 -5.99
C GLY A 65 -0.93 -10.47 -7.35
#